data_AF-A0A7W1KT74-F1
#
_entry.id   AF-A0A7W1KT74-F1
#
_cell.length_a   1.000
_cell.length_b   1.000
_cell.length_c   1.000
_cell.angle_alpha   90.00
_cell.angle_beta   90.00
_cell.angle_gamma   90.00
#
_symmetry.space_group_name_H-M   'P 1'
#
loop_
_entity.id
_entity.type
_entity.pdbx_description
1 polymer ?
#
loop_
_entity_poly.entity_id
_entity_poly.type
_entity_poly.pdbx_seq_one_letter_code
_entity_poly.pdbx_strand_id
1 'polypeptide(L)'
;ELHYIHKNKTAALLATSVRLGAMSANASAQELAALTNFGRALGLAFQVIDDILDVTQTSEKLGKSAGKDVAAQKATYPAVIGLEKSRAEAKRLTSRAHAALAPFGARAHMLRALANYLLEREY
;
A
#
# COMPACT_ATOMS: atom_id res chain seq x y z
N GLU A 1 -1.58 -14.55 -10.33
CA GLU A 1 -0.14 -14.18 -10.42
C GLU A 1 0.20 -12.77 -9.94
N LEU A 2 -0.55 -11.73 -10.34
CA LEU A 2 -0.23 -10.34 -9.96
C LEU A 2 -0.19 -10.10 -8.43
N HIS A 3 -1.16 -10.63 -7.69
CA HIS A 3 -1.15 -10.60 -6.21
C HIS A 3 0.10 -11.22 -5.57
N TYR A 4 0.75 -12.18 -6.23
CA TYR A 4 1.93 -12.87 -5.71
C TYR A 4 3.20 -12.02 -5.90
N ILE A 5 3.37 -11.41 -7.08
CA ILE A 5 4.52 -10.55 -7.38
C ILE A 5 4.50 -9.28 -6.51
N HIS A 6 3.34 -8.64 -6.36
CA HIS A 6 3.21 -7.42 -5.54
C HIS A 6 3.26 -7.69 -4.02
N LYS A 7 2.74 -8.84 -3.55
CA LYS A 7 2.96 -9.26 -2.15
C LYS A 7 4.44 -9.45 -1.84
N ASN A 8 5.22 -9.95 -2.79
CA ASN A 8 6.58 -10.43 -2.52
C ASN A 8 7.68 -9.40 -2.75
N LYS A 9 7.42 -8.26 -3.41
CA LYS A 9 8.44 -7.21 -3.59
C LYS A 9 8.22 -6.01 -2.65
N THR A 10 7.17 -5.23 -2.85
CA THR A 10 6.96 -3.96 -2.13
C THR A 10 6.50 -4.19 -0.68
N ALA A 11 5.47 -5.03 -0.49
CA ALA A 11 4.96 -5.32 0.85
C ALA A 11 5.94 -6.13 1.70
N ALA A 12 6.72 -7.01 1.08
CA ALA A 12 7.81 -7.72 1.75
C ALA A 12 8.91 -6.75 2.19
N LEU A 13 9.35 -5.83 1.33
CA LEU A 13 10.40 -4.87 1.68
C LEU A 13 9.97 -3.93 2.82
N LEU A 14 8.75 -3.37 2.76
CA LEU A 14 8.24 -2.52 3.83
C LEU A 14 8.11 -3.29 5.15
N ALA A 15 7.59 -4.51 5.12
CA ALA A 15 7.54 -5.36 6.30
C ALA A 15 8.94 -5.64 6.87
N THR A 16 9.92 -5.93 6.02
CA THR A 16 11.32 -6.14 6.43
C THR A 16 11.92 -4.89 7.04
N SER A 17 11.77 -3.71 6.43
CA SER A 17 12.31 -2.45 6.96
C SER A 17 11.80 -2.14 8.36
N VAL A 18 10.48 -2.27 8.58
CA VAL A 18 9.88 -2.03 9.91
C VAL A 18 10.31 -3.10 10.91
N ARG A 19 10.42 -4.37 10.49
CA ARG A 19 10.92 -5.46 11.35
C ARG A 19 12.38 -5.25 11.77
N LEU A 20 13.24 -4.79 10.87
CA LEU A 20 14.66 -4.53 11.19
C LEU A 20 14.80 -3.50 12.30
N GLY A 21 14.06 -2.38 12.21
CA GLY A 21 14.04 -1.37 13.27
C GLY A 21 13.49 -1.91 14.61
N ALA A 22 12.48 -2.79 14.55
CA ALA A 22 11.96 -3.45 15.74
C ALA A 22 12.98 -4.39 16.39
N MET A 23 13.69 -5.17 15.57
CA MET A 23 14.71 -6.11 16.03
C MET A 23 15.90 -5.37 16.67
N SER A 24 16.33 -4.24 16.11
CA SER A 24 17.38 -3.41 16.72
C SER A 24 16.98 -2.82 18.08
N ALA A 25 15.67 -2.71 18.34
CA ALA A 25 15.12 -2.23 19.61
C ALA A 25 14.72 -3.36 20.57
N ASN A 26 15.09 -4.63 20.29
CA ASN A 26 14.69 -5.81 21.07
C ASN A 26 13.17 -5.94 21.26
N ALA A 27 12.38 -5.61 20.23
CA ALA A 27 10.93 -5.74 20.27
C ALA A 27 10.50 -7.19 20.58
N SER A 28 9.44 -7.32 21.36
CA SER A 28 8.84 -8.62 21.67
C SER A 28 8.32 -9.33 20.42
N ALA A 29 8.10 -10.65 20.50
CA ALA A 29 7.51 -11.41 19.40
C ALA A 29 6.12 -10.86 18.97
N GLN A 30 5.33 -10.37 19.93
CA GLN A 30 4.03 -9.74 19.68
C GLN A 30 4.18 -8.42 18.92
N GLU A 31 5.10 -7.55 19.33
CA GLU A 31 5.40 -6.29 18.65
C GLU A 31 5.94 -6.53 17.23
N LEU A 32 6.82 -7.52 17.07
CA LEU A 32 7.37 -7.89 15.78
C LEU A 32 6.28 -8.42 14.82
N ALA A 33 5.35 -9.23 15.32
CA ALA A 33 4.20 -9.71 14.54
C ALA A 33 3.26 -8.55 14.15
N ALA A 34 2.98 -7.64 15.07
CA ALA A 34 2.18 -6.44 14.84
C ALA A 34 2.79 -5.56 13.72
N LEU A 35 4.09 -5.28 13.80
CA LEU A 35 4.82 -4.49 12.80
C LEU A 35 4.93 -5.19 11.44
N THR A 36 4.99 -6.53 11.44
CA THR A 36 4.93 -7.33 10.20
C THR A 36 3.58 -7.18 9.51
N ASN A 37 2.50 -7.26 10.28
CA ASN A 37 1.15 -7.08 9.76
C ASN A 37 0.92 -5.65 9.25
N PHE A 38 1.44 -4.65 9.97
CA PHE A 38 1.47 -3.26 9.53
C PHE A 38 2.17 -3.11 8.18
N GLY A 39 3.43 -3.51 8.06
CA GLY A 39 4.21 -3.34 6.84
C GLY A 39 3.63 -4.07 5.63
N ARG A 40 3.06 -5.27 5.84
CA ARG A 40 2.36 -6.02 4.79
C ARG A 40 1.10 -5.31 4.31
N ALA A 41 0.26 -4.84 5.23
CA ALA A 41 -0.97 -4.13 4.88
C ALA A 41 -0.66 -2.80 4.18
N LEU A 42 0.33 -2.06 4.69
CA LEU A 42 0.76 -0.79 4.12
C LEU A 42 1.33 -0.96 2.72
N GLY A 43 2.18 -1.96 2.49
CA GLY A 43 2.75 -2.18 1.16
C GLY A 43 1.75 -2.68 0.12
N LEU A 44 0.69 -3.37 0.54
CA LEU A 44 -0.44 -3.65 -0.34
C LEU A 44 -1.22 -2.38 -0.65
N ALA A 45 -1.50 -1.54 0.35
CA ALA A 45 -2.16 -0.25 0.13
C ALA A 45 -1.37 0.61 -0.86
N PHE A 46 -0.04 0.69 -0.66
CA PHE A 46 0.88 1.41 -1.54
C PHE A 46 0.71 0.99 -3.00
N GLN A 47 0.69 -0.31 -3.29
CA GLN A 47 0.52 -0.81 -4.66
C GLN A 47 -0.84 -0.41 -5.26
N VAL A 48 -1.92 -0.52 -4.49
CA VAL A 48 -3.26 -0.13 -4.97
C VAL A 48 -3.27 1.37 -5.32
N ILE A 49 -2.62 2.19 -4.51
CA ILE A 49 -2.53 3.64 -4.73
C ILE A 49 -1.66 3.95 -5.94
N ASP A 50 -0.54 3.25 -6.09
CA ASP A 50 0.35 3.35 -7.27
C ASP A 50 -0.42 3.06 -8.56
N ASP A 51 -1.16 1.95 -8.59
CA ASP A 51 -2.01 1.56 -9.72
C ASP A 51 -3.11 2.59 -10.01
N ILE A 52 -3.65 3.25 -8.99
CA ILE A 52 -4.64 4.33 -9.15
C ILE A 52 -3.99 5.55 -9.81
N LEU A 53 -2.84 5.99 -9.27
CA LEU A 53 -2.11 7.16 -9.76
C LEU A 53 -1.65 6.96 -11.22
N ASP A 54 -1.14 5.79 -11.54
CA ASP A 54 -0.71 5.41 -12.89
C ASP A 54 -1.83 5.61 -13.92
N VAL A 55 -3.09 5.30 -13.56
CA VAL A 55 -4.25 5.41 -14.46
C VAL A 55 -4.83 6.83 -14.49
N THR A 56 -4.86 7.53 -13.35
CA THR A 56 -5.47 8.88 -13.29
C THR A 56 -4.54 9.96 -13.83
N GLN A 57 -3.25 9.92 -13.51
CA GLN A 57 -2.28 10.93 -13.93
C GLN A 57 -1.95 10.86 -15.42
N THR A 58 -1.94 9.66 -16.01
CA THR A 58 -1.80 9.51 -17.47
C THR A 58 -3.02 10.06 -18.20
N SER A 59 -4.23 9.85 -17.67
CA SER A 59 -5.47 10.36 -18.25
C SER A 59 -5.55 11.89 -18.28
N GLU A 60 -5.10 12.56 -17.21
CA GLU A 60 -5.05 14.03 -17.14
C GLU A 60 -3.97 14.64 -18.04
N LYS A 61 -2.82 13.97 -18.18
CA LYS A 61 -1.72 14.42 -19.05
C LYS A 61 -1.97 14.16 -20.55
N LEU A 62 -2.82 13.20 -20.91
CA LEU A 62 -2.89 12.74 -22.30
C LEU A 62 -3.71 13.62 -23.24
N GLY A 63 -4.67 14.43 -22.77
CA GLY A 63 -5.34 15.49 -23.56
C GLY A 63 -5.95 15.12 -24.94
N LYS A 64 -5.87 13.87 -25.43
CA LYS A 64 -6.31 13.43 -26.76
C LYS A 64 -6.60 11.92 -26.77
N SER A 65 -7.81 11.60 -27.25
CA SER A 65 -8.31 10.30 -27.73
C SER A 65 -7.92 9.06 -26.93
N ALA A 66 -8.78 8.71 -25.97
CA ALA A 66 -8.95 7.36 -25.46
C ALA A 66 -9.16 6.39 -26.64
N GLY A 67 -8.14 5.64 -27.03
CA GLY A 67 -8.33 4.71 -28.16
C GLY A 67 -7.12 3.97 -28.70
N LYS A 68 -5.89 4.29 -28.31
CA LYS A 68 -4.71 3.54 -28.74
C LYS A 68 -3.68 3.49 -27.62
N ASP A 69 -3.94 2.62 -26.65
CA ASP A 69 -2.93 1.77 -26.02
C ASP A 69 -3.60 0.92 -24.93
N VAL A 70 -4.39 -0.06 -25.39
CA VAL A 70 -4.74 -1.27 -24.63
C VAL A 70 -3.50 -2.19 -24.48
N ALA A 71 -2.31 -1.70 -24.85
CA ALA A 71 -1.09 -2.46 -25.10
C ALA A 71 -0.13 -2.58 -23.91
N ALA A 72 -0.59 -2.35 -22.69
CA ALA A 72 0.10 -2.82 -21.49
C ALA A 72 -0.86 -3.74 -20.72
N GLN A 73 -0.79 -5.05 -21.00
CA GLN A 73 -1.48 -6.12 -20.26
C GLN A 73 -1.00 -6.27 -18.80
N LYS A 74 -0.79 -5.17 -18.06
CA LYS A 74 -0.65 -5.22 -16.61
C LYS A 74 -2.05 -5.18 -16.02
N ALA A 75 -2.47 -6.26 -15.36
CA ALA A 75 -3.76 -6.30 -14.68
C ALA A 75 -3.73 -5.44 -13.41
N THR A 76 -3.78 -4.11 -13.54
CA THR A 76 -3.78 -3.19 -12.38
C THR A 76 -5.08 -3.31 -11.58
N TYR A 77 -5.08 -2.87 -10.32
CA TYR A 77 -6.29 -2.87 -9.48
C TYR A 77 -7.47 -2.16 -10.16
N PRO A 78 -7.34 -0.91 -10.67
CA PRO A 78 -8.43 -0.25 -11.37
C PRO A 78 -8.93 -1.01 -12.60
N ALA A 79 -8.07 -1.71 -13.33
CA ALA A 79 -8.47 -2.50 -14.49
C ALA A 79 -9.30 -3.74 -14.10
N VAL A 80 -9.06 -4.33 -12.92
CA VAL A 80 -9.73 -5.56 -12.47
C VAL A 80 -11.02 -5.28 -11.71
N ILE A 81 -11.00 -4.31 -10.78
CA ILE A 81 -12.14 -4.05 -9.87
C ILE A 81 -12.78 -2.67 -10.07
N GLY A 82 -12.24 -1.82 -10.94
CA GLY A 82 -12.69 -0.45 -11.14
C GLY A 82 -12.06 0.54 -10.14
N LEU A 83 -12.04 1.81 -10.53
CA LEU A 83 -11.37 2.89 -9.78
C LEU A 83 -11.94 3.07 -8.36
N GLU A 84 -13.27 3.16 -8.24
CA GLU A 84 -13.92 3.36 -6.94
C GLU A 84 -13.66 2.21 -5.95
N LYS A 85 -13.73 0.96 -6.43
CA LYS A 85 -13.43 -0.21 -5.59
C LYS A 85 -11.95 -0.26 -5.22
N SER A 86 -11.06 0.20 -6.10
CA SER A 86 -9.63 0.31 -5.82
C SER A 86 -9.36 1.34 -4.72
N ARG A 87 -10.02 2.51 -4.78
CA ARG A 87 -9.94 3.53 -3.70
C ARG A 87 -10.46 2.99 -2.37
N ALA A 88 -11.57 2.25 -2.38
CA ALA A 88 -12.10 1.61 -1.18
C ALA A 88 -11.14 0.55 -0.62
N GLU A 89 -10.50 -0.24 -1.48
CA GLU A 89 -9.52 -1.25 -1.07
C GLU A 89 -8.25 -0.62 -0.47
N ALA A 90 -7.74 0.47 -1.06
CA ALA A 90 -6.64 1.24 -0.49
C ALA A 90 -6.97 1.73 0.93
N LYS A 91 -8.15 2.34 1.13
CA LYS A 91 -8.64 2.77 2.45
C LYS A 91 -8.71 1.60 3.43
N ARG A 92 -9.29 0.47 3.01
CA ARG A 92 -9.42 -0.74 3.84
C ARG A 92 -8.06 -1.29 4.28
N LEU A 93 -7.09 -1.35 3.37
CA LEU A 93 -5.74 -1.82 3.66
C LEU A 93 -5.00 -0.86 4.60
N THR A 94 -5.15 0.45 4.42
CA THR A 94 -4.62 1.46 5.35
C THR A 94 -5.25 1.33 6.74
N SER A 95 -6.57 1.16 6.85
CA SER A 95 -7.23 0.89 8.15
C SER A 95 -6.70 -0.39 8.81
N ARG A 96 -6.43 -1.43 8.04
CA ARG A 96 -5.81 -2.66 8.55
C ARG A 96 -4.38 -2.43 9.05
N ALA A 97 -3.61 -1.60 8.37
CA ALA A 97 -2.28 -1.20 8.84
C ALA A 97 -2.39 -0.46 10.19
N HIS A 98 -3.31 0.49 10.32
CA HIS A 98 -3.58 1.18 11.59
C HIS A 98 -4.01 0.26 12.73
N ALA A 99 -4.85 -0.72 12.45
CA ALA A 99 -5.31 -1.70 13.43
C ALA A 99 -4.16 -2.58 13.93
N ALA A 100 -3.23 -2.96 13.04
CA ALA A 100 -2.05 -3.73 13.41
C ALA A 100 -1.14 -3.00 14.43
N LEU A 101 -1.20 -1.67 14.47
CA LEU A 101 -0.43 -0.84 15.41
C LEU A 101 -1.09 -0.66 16.79
N ALA A 102 -2.24 -1.30 17.05
CA ALA A 102 -2.95 -1.18 18.33
C ALA A 102 -2.06 -1.45 19.58
N PRO A 103 -1.17 -2.47 19.61
CA PRO A 103 -0.33 -2.76 20.78
C PRO A 103 0.64 -1.63 21.17
N PHE A 104 0.95 -0.72 20.24
CA PHE A 104 1.88 0.38 20.48
C PHE A 104 1.19 1.65 21.00
N GLY A 105 -0.14 1.72 20.95
CA GLY A 105 -0.91 2.90 21.37
C GLY A 105 -0.43 4.19 20.71
N ALA A 106 -0.21 5.23 21.52
CA ALA A 106 0.28 6.53 21.06
C ALA A 106 1.71 6.50 20.51
N ARG A 107 2.54 5.52 20.90
CA ARG A 107 3.93 5.40 20.41
C ARG A 107 3.98 5.15 18.89
N ALA A 108 2.93 4.61 18.31
CA ALA A 108 2.82 4.35 16.87
C ALA A 108 2.49 5.59 16.01
N HIS A 109 2.38 6.79 16.58
CA HIS A 109 1.96 8.00 15.86
C HIS A 109 2.71 8.24 14.54
N MET A 110 4.03 8.02 14.49
CA MET A 110 4.81 8.18 13.25
C MET A 110 4.47 7.15 12.17
N LEU A 111 4.29 5.88 12.55
CA LEU A 111 3.89 4.84 11.60
C LEU A 111 2.46 5.06 11.10
N ARG A 112 1.57 5.58 11.95
CA ARG A 112 0.21 6.00 11.56
C ARG A 112 0.24 7.17 10.58
N ALA A 113 1.06 8.19 10.86
CA ALA A 113 1.23 9.34 9.97
C ALA A 113 1.76 8.91 8.60
N LEU A 114 2.75 8.02 8.55
CA LEU A 114 3.26 7.46 7.31
C LEU A 114 2.17 6.72 6.50
N ALA A 115 1.33 5.93 7.18
CA ALA A 115 0.24 5.21 6.53
C ALA A 115 -0.83 6.16 5.94
N ASN A 116 -1.14 7.25 6.62
CA ASN A 116 -2.05 8.27 6.12
C ASN A 116 -1.45 9.03 4.94
N TYR A 117 -0.19 9.46 5.06
CA TYR A 117 0.53 10.15 4.00
C TYR A 117 0.53 9.33 2.70
N LEU A 118 0.78 8.02 2.80
CA LEU A 118 0.74 7.17 1.62
C LEU A 118 -0.66 7.08 1.00
N LEU A 119 -1.72 7.05 1.79
CA LEU A 119 -3.11 7.04 1.29
C LEU A 119 -3.52 8.33 0.59
N GLU A 120 -3.00 9.46 1.07
CA GLU A 120 -3.34 10.80 0.59
C GLU A 120 -2.39 11.31 -0.51
N ARG A 121 -1.35 10.54 -0.86
CA ARG A 121 -0.36 10.97 -1.85
C ARG A 121 -1.01 11.19 -3.22
N GLU A 122 -0.61 12.28 -3.86
CA GLU A 122 -1.10 12.67 -5.19
C GLU A 122 -0.12 12.31 -6.31
N TYR A 123 1.08 11.79 -5.97
CA TYR A 123 2.16 11.41 -6.89
C TYR A 123 3.07 10.30 -6.35
#